data_AF-A0AB35Z1Q7-F1
#
_entry.id   AF-A0AB35Z1Q7-F1
#
_cell.length_a   1.000
_cell.length_b   1.000
_cell.length_c   1.000
_cell.angle_alpha   90.00
_cell.angle_beta   90.00
_cell.angle_gamma   90.00
#
_symmetry.space_group_name_H-M   'P 1'
#
loop_
_entity.id
_entity.type
_entity.pdbx_description
1 polymer ?
#
loop_
_entity_poly.entity_id
_entity_poly.type
_entity_poly.pdbx_seq_one_letter_code
_entity_poly.pdbx_strand_id
1 'polypeptide(L)'
;MKSTESNLDMEALIKQMGEELRSGKPLTGTGGVFTPLIKKVIESSLEGEMDAHLKQEGETSKNRRNGRGRKNVLSSSGGLEIFSPRDRNGTFEPQTVK
;
A
#
# COMPACT_ATOMS: atom_id res chain seq x y z
N MET A 1 19.83 13.50 8.86
CA MET A 1 18.86 14.55 9.21
C MET A 1 17.51 14.35 8.48
N LYS A 2 16.89 13.16 8.56
CA LYS A 2 15.54 12.88 8.00
C LYS A 2 14.48 12.59 9.08
N SER A 3 14.90 12.52 10.35
CA SER A 3 14.09 12.03 11.46
C SER A 3 13.11 13.05 12.04
N THR A 4 13.37 14.36 11.89
CA THR A 4 12.50 15.40 12.48
C THR A 4 11.27 15.69 11.62
N GLU A 5 11.42 15.72 10.29
CA GLU A 5 10.30 15.97 9.36
C GLU A 5 9.31 14.80 9.33
N SER A 6 9.80 13.55 9.39
CA SER A 6 8.92 12.36 9.44
C SER A 6 8.08 12.28 10.72
N ASN A 7 8.56 12.87 11.82
CA ASN A 7 7.88 12.81 13.12
C ASN A 7 6.73 13.83 13.19
N LEU A 8 6.93 15.02 12.62
CA LEU A 8 5.90 16.07 12.52
C LEU A 8 4.73 15.63 11.62
N ASP A 9 5.02 14.93 10.52
CA ASP A 9 4.01 14.47 9.56
C ASP A 9 3.13 13.36 10.16
N MET A 10 3.72 12.47 10.97
CA MET A 10 2.97 11.41 11.67
C MET A 10 2.07 11.96 12.77
N GLU A 11 2.55 12.95 13.54
CA GLU A 11 1.73 13.57 14.59
C GLU A 11 0.53 14.34 14.01
N ALA A 12 0.74 15.06 12.90
CA ALA A 12 -0.34 15.72 12.16
C ALA A 12 -1.38 14.72 11.64
N LEU A 13 -0.93 13.59 11.06
CA LEU A 13 -1.79 12.52 10.59
C LEU A 13 -2.62 11.92 11.74
N ILE A 14 -2.00 11.60 12.88
CA ILE A 14 -2.69 11.05 14.05
C ILE A 14 -3.75 12.03 14.57
N LYS A 15 -3.43 13.34 14.60
CA LYS A 15 -4.40 14.37 14.99
C LYS A 15 -5.62 14.39 14.06
N GLN A 16 -5.40 14.39 12.74
CA GLN A 16 -6.47 14.35 11.75
C GLN A 16 -7.33 13.08 11.91
N MET A 17 -6.71 11.90 12.07
CA MET A 17 -7.42 10.65 12.30
C MET A 17 -8.27 10.70 13.58
N GLY A 18 -7.76 11.35 14.65
CA GLY A 18 -8.51 11.57 15.88
C GLY A 18 -9.73 12.48 15.69
N GLU A 19 -9.64 13.50 14.83
CA GLU A 19 -10.77 14.35 14.46
C GLU A 19 -11.83 13.56 13.68
N GLU A 20 -11.40 12.73 12.73
CA GLU A 20 -12.30 11.87 11.95
C GLU A 20 -13.03 10.85 12.83
N LEU A 21 -12.34 10.25 13.81
CA LEU A 21 -12.96 9.36 14.79
C LEU A 21 -13.99 10.10 15.66
N ARG A 22 -13.67 11.32 16.13
CA ARG A 22 -14.62 12.14 16.89
C ARG A 22 -15.85 12.53 16.07
N SER A 23 -15.71 12.66 14.75
CA SER A 23 -16.84 12.91 13.84
C SER A 23 -17.72 11.68 13.58
N GLY A 24 -17.39 10.51 14.14
CA GLY A 24 -18.20 9.30 14.04
C GLY A 24 -17.89 8.43 12.82
N LYS A 25 -16.80 8.68 12.08
CA LYS A 25 -16.36 7.76 11.02
C LYS A 25 -16.00 6.39 11.62
N PRO A 26 -16.29 5.28 10.93
CA PRO A 26 -15.94 3.96 11.41
C PRO A 26 -14.41 3.79 11.51
N LEU A 27 -13.96 2.95 12.43
CA LEU A 27 -12.54 2.68 12.64
C LEU A 27 -11.90 2.05 11.40
N THR A 28 -12.59 1.06 10.82
CA THR A 28 -12.13 0.27 9.67
C THR A 28 -13.25 0.12 8.65
N GLY A 29 -12.92 -0.47 7.50
CA GLY A 29 -13.85 -0.76 6.42
C GLY A 29 -13.98 0.36 5.40
N THR A 30 -14.96 0.28 4.50
CA THR A 30 -15.07 1.26 3.40
C THR A 30 -15.27 2.67 3.96
N GLY A 31 -14.28 3.55 3.75
CA GLY A 31 -14.29 4.92 4.27
C GLY A 31 -13.95 5.05 5.77
N GLY A 32 -13.43 3.99 6.40
CA GLY A 32 -12.95 4.04 7.77
C GLY A 32 -11.67 4.86 7.93
N VAL A 33 -11.42 5.33 9.15
CA VAL A 33 -10.31 6.23 9.48
C VAL A 33 -8.96 5.58 9.18
N PHE A 34 -8.78 4.29 9.47
CA PHE A 34 -7.54 3.57 9.20
C PHE A 34 -7.43 3.04 7.76
N THR A 35 -8.49 3.12 6.97
CA THR A 35 -8.55 2.50 5.64
C THR A 35 -7.49 3.05 4.67
N PRO A 36 -7.23 4.37 4.61
CA PRO A 36 -6.13 4.91 3.81
C PRO A 36 -4.75 4.42 4.26
N LEU A 37 -4.54 4.26 5.58
CA LEU A 37 -3.28 3.77 6.13
C LEU A 37 -3.06 2.30 5.77
N ILE A 38 -4.09 1.46 5.94
CA ILE A 38 -4.05 0.03 5.58
C ILE A 38 -3.75 -0.12 4.08
N LYS A 39 -4.45 0.65 3.22
CA LYS A 39 -4.18 0.71 1.77
C LYS A 39 -2.70 1.01 1.51
N LYS A 40 -2.15 2.05 2.14
CA LYS A 40 -0.77 2.49 1.91
C LYS A 40 0.26 1.43 2.35
N VAL A 41 0.01 0.76 3.48
CA VAL A 41 0.89 -0.30 3.99
C VAL A 41 0.90 -1.48 3.01
N ILE A 42 -0.26 -1.93 2.53
CA ILE A 42 -0.35 -3.02 1.55
C ILE A 42 0.33 -2.64 0.24
N GLU A 43 0.05 -1.46 -0.30
CA GLU A 43 0.69 -0.98 -1.53
C GLU A 43 2.21 -0.88 -1.37
N SER A 44 2.70 -0.34 -0.24
CA SER A 44 4.14 -0.26 0.02
C SER A 44 4.79 -1.64 0.15
N SER A 45 4.10 -2.61 0.75
CA SER A 45 4.58 -3.98 0.83
C SER A 45 4.70 -4.61 -0.56
N LEU A 46 3.69 -4.43 -1.41
CA LEU A 46 3.69 -4.90 -2.80
C LEU A 46 4.80 -4.26 -3.65
N GLU A 47 5.07 -2.98 -3.43
CA GLU A 47 6.18 -2.29 -4.11
C GLU A 47 7.53 -2.89 -3.73
N GLY A 48 7.73 -3.21 -2.44
CA GLY A 48 8.94 -3.87 -1.96
C GLY A 48 9.10 -5.29 -2.50
N GLU A 49 8.00 -6.06 -2.58
CA GLU A 49 8.00 -7.38 -3.23
C GLU A 49 8.40 -7.29 -4.71
N MET A 50 7.88 -6.30 -5.45
CA MET A 50 8.25 -6.07 -6.84
C MET A 50 9.72 -5.68 -7.01
N ASP A 51 10.27 -4.85 -6.12
CA ASP A 51 11.69 -4.51 -6.13
C ASP A 51 12.56 -5.75 -5.91
N ALA A 52 12.18 -6.60 -4.96
CA ALA A 52 12.87 -7.87 -4.70
C ALA A 52 12.79 -8.81 -5.91
N HIS A 53 11.60 -8.96 -6.51
CA HIS A 53 11.36 -9.78 -7.71
C HIS A 53 12.28 -9.39 -8.87
N LEU A 54 12.29 -8.10 -9.23
CA LEU A 54 13.12 -7.60 -10.33
C LEU A 54 14.62 -7.70 -10.03
N LYS A 55 15.01 -7.53 -8.77
CA LYS A 55 16.40 -7.71 -8.35
C LYS A 55 16.84 -9.17 -8.46
N GLN A 56 15.96 -10.11 -8.14
CA GLN A 56 16.24 -11.55 -8.23
C GLN A 56 16.41 -12.02 -9.68
N GLU A 57 15.66 -11.45 -10.63
CA GLU A 57 15.83 -11.76 -12.05
C GLU A 57 17.19 -11.28 -12.63
N GLY A 58 17.84 -10.32 -11.97
CA GLY A 58 19.17 -9.83 -12.34
C GLY A 58 19.20 -8.86 -13.52
N GLU A 59 20.36 -8.22 -13.74
CA GLU A 59 20.53 -7.15 -14.73
C GLU A 59 20.44 -7.61 -16.19
N THR A 60 20.66 -8.90 -16.44
CA THR A 60 20.52 -9.51 -17.77
C THR A 60 19.07 -9.73 -18.17
N SER A 61 18.13 -9.70 -17.20
CA SER A 61 16.70 -9.77 -17.49
C SER A 61 16.24 -8.49 -18.19
N LYS A 62 15.44 -8.67 -19.25
CA LYS A 62 14.73 -7.57 -19.92
C LYS A 62 13.46 -7.16 -19.17
N ASN A 63 13.12 -7.83 -18.07
CA ASN A 63 11.93 -7.52 -17.31
C ASN A 63 12.07 -6.18 -16.60
N ARG A 64 10.97 -5.43 -16.57
CA ARG A 64 10.88 -4.09 -15.97
C ARG A 64 9.46 -3.90 -15.46
N ARG A 65 9.28 -2.88 -14.62
CA ARG A 65 7.94 -2.46 -14.16
C ARG A 65 7.08 -2.04 -15.35
N ASN A 66 5.81 -2.43 -15.33
CA ASN A 66 4.79 -2.12 -16.33
C ASN A 66 3.55 -1.50 -15.67
N GLY A 67 3.78 -0.40 -14.94
CA GLY A 67 2.72 0.35 -14.27
C GLY A 67 2.10 -0.37 -13.07
N ARG A 68 0.84 -0.04 -12.77
CA ARG A 68 0.06 -0.58 -11.66
C ARG A 68 -1.31 -1.02 -12.14
N GLY A 69 -1.79 -2.15 -11.63
CA GLY A 69 -3.16 -2.62 -11.81
C GLY A 69 -4.02 -2.26 -10.60
N ARG A 70 -5.27 -1.85 -10.85
CA ARG A 70 -6.28 -1.68 -9.80
C ARG A 70 -6.84 -3.05 -9.40
N LYS A 71 -6.91 -3.33 -8.09
CA LYS A 71 -7.55 -4.53 -7.52
C LYS A 71 -8.42 -4.11 -6.33
N ASN A 72 -9.56 -4.78 -6.16
CA ASN A 72 -10.35 -4.69 -4.93
C ASN A 72 -10.11 -5.95 -4.11
N VAL A 73 -9.45 -5.79 -2.96
CA VAL A 73 -9.19 -6.88 -2.01
C VAL A 73 -10.32 -6.93 -1.00
N LEU A 74 -10.96 -8.09 -0.86
CA LEU A 74 -11.99 -8.28 0.14
C LEU A 74 -11.35 -8.65 1.48
N SER A 75 -11.63 -7.86 2.51
CA SER A 75 -11.22 -8.13 3.89
C SER A 75 -12.44 -8.33 4.79
N SER A 76 -12.22 -8.79 6.02
CA SER A 76 -13.28 -8.85 7.05
C SER A 76 -13.93 -7.50 7.32
N SER A 77 -13.20 -6.41 7.08
CA SER A 77 -13.69 -5.04 7.27
C SER A 77 -14.42 -4.49 6.03
N GLY A 78 -14.41 -5.21 4.90
CA GLY A 78 -14.98 -4.76 3.63
C GLY A 78 -13.98 -4.73 2.49
N GLY A 79 -14.43 -4.20 1.34
CA GLY A 79 -13.60 -4.08 0.14
C GLY A 79 -12.60 -2.94 0.24
N LEU A 80 -11.35 -3.22 -0.13
CA LEU A 80 -10.25 -2.28 -0.16
C LEU A 80 -9.67 -2.17 -1.57
N GLU A 81 -9.81 -0.99 -2.18
CA GLU A 81 -9.15 -0.73 -3.45
C GLU A 81 -7.66 -0.52 -3.22
N ILE A 82 -6.82 -1.24 -3.97
CA ILE A 82 -5.35 -1.11 -3.96
C ILE A 82 -4.81 -1.05 -5.39
N PHE A 83 -3.62 -0.47 -5.53
CA PHE A 83 -2.86 -0.46 -6.77
C PHE A 83 -1.64 -1.39 -6.65
N SER A 84 -1.73 -2.54 -7.28
CA SER A 84 -0.67 -3.55 -7.27
C SER A 84 0.31 -3.30 -8.43
N PRO A 85 1.63 -3.29 -8.18
CA PRO A 85 2.62 -3.16 -9.25
C PRO A 85 2.58 -4.39 -10.15
N ARG A 86 2.96 -4.20 -11.42
CA ARG A 86 3.07 -5.29 -12.40
C ARG A 86 4.42 -5.22 -13.09
N ASP A 87 4.96 -6.36 -13.45
CA ASP A 87 6.13 -6.49 -14.29
C ASP A 87 5.71 -6.66 -15.77
N ARG A 88 6.66 -6.50 -16.68
CA ARG A 88 6.41 -6.56 -18.13
C ARG A 88 6.19 -7.98 -18.62
N ASN A 89 6.86 -8.94 -18.01
CA ASN A 89 6.78 -10.35 -18.40
C ASN A 89 5.57 -11.05 -17.75
N GLY A 90 4.93 -10.43 -16.75
CA GLY A 90 3.80 -11.00 -16.03
C GLY A 90 4.19 -12.15 -15.11
N THR A 91 5.45 -12.19 -14.67
CA THR A 91 6.00 -13.24 -13.81
C THR A 91 5.91 -12.92 -12.32
N PHE A 92 5.54 -11.69 -11.96
CA PHE A 92 5.40 -11.29 -10.57
C PHE A 92 4.15 -11.85 -9.91
N GLU A 93 4.34 -12.67 -8.87
CA GLU A 93 3.27 -13.22 -8.03
C GLU A 93 3.36 -12.65 -6.60
N PRO A 94 2.49 -11.69 -6.23
CA PRO A 94 2.53 -11.07 -4.90
C PRO A 94 2.17 -12.05 -3.79
N GLN A 95 2.79 -11.90 -2.62
CA GLN A 95 2.54 -12.77 -1.46
C GLN A 95 1.68 -12.07 -0.40
N THR A 96 1.80 -10.75 -0.26
CA THR A 96 1.01 -9.94 0.69
C THR A 96 -0.50 -10.00 0.44
N VAL A 97 -0.93 -10.08 -0.82
CA VAL A 97 -2.35 -10.23 -1.19
C VAL A 97 -2.52 -11.41 -2.12
N LYS A 98 -3.21 -12.44 -1.62
CA LYS A 98 -3.59 -13.65 -2.37
C LYS A 98 -5.09 -13.64 -2.65
#